data_AF-A0A8H5FQ48-F1
#
_entry.id   AF-A0A8H5FQ48-F1
#
_cell.length_a   1.000
_cell.length_b   1.000
_cell.length_c   1.000
_cell.angle_alpha   90.00
_cell.angle_beta   90.00
_cell.angle_gamma   90.00
#
_symmetry.space_group_name_H-M   'P 1'
#
loop_
_entity.id
_entity.type
_entity.pdbx_description
1 polymer ?
#
loop_
_entity_poly.entity_id
_entity_poly.type
_entity_poly.pdbx_seq_one_letter_code
_entity_poly.pdbx_strand_id
1 'polypeptide(L)'
;MEQTDNSPDQTGTGNQANILSGAHDLNIMGSTFTTIGRDANYTYNSYLPESKPKEITADDLLLQKPLAPDVFMGRSHLVEEAVKLLCEANQVHIAILGTGGIGKTSVALHIMEESLIREKFAGRCYFIPCEILIDATNLIQGLVQAIGVQPIQGRGSYELLLDYLKGCQESLLILDNFETSWRSRT
;
A
#
# COMPACT_ATOMS: atom_id res chain seq x y z
N MET A 1 35.76 -47.11 8.68
CA MET A 1 35.17 -47.35 7.35
C MET A 1 33.74 -47.77 7.65
N GLU A 2 32.69 -47.00 7.43
CA GLU A 2 32.38 -46.00 6.40
C GLU A 2 31.75 -44.74 7.02
N GLN A 3 32.12 -43.58 6.46
CA GLN A 3 31.35 -42.34 6.54
C GLN A 3 30.19 -42.46 5.55
N THR A 4 28.97 -42.13 5.97
CA THR A 4 27.93 -41.71 5.04
C THR A 4 27.67 -40.23 5.26
N ASP A 5 28.24 -39.48 4.33
CA ASP A 5 27.96 -38.09 4.02
C ASP A 5 26.49 -37.98 3.59
N ASN A 6 25.72 -37.13 4.26
CA ASN A 6 24.46 -36.64 3.72
C ASN A 6 24.32 -35.17 4.11
N SER A 7 24.85 -34.35 3.22
CA SER A 7 24.64 -32.92 3.13
C SER A 7 23.13 -32.57 3.12
N PRO A 8 22.73 -31.41 3.67
CA PRO A 8 21.34 -30.97 3.66
C PRO A 8 20.91 -30.55 2.26
N ASP A 9 19.81 -31.13 1.79
CA ASP A 9 19.10 -30.76 0.57
C ASP A 9 18.61 -29.30 0.67
N GLN A 10 19.29 -28.41 -0.05
CA GLN A 10 18.81 -27.08 -0.35
C GLN A 10 17.96 -27.12 -1.63
N THR A 11 16.64 -27.24 -1.52
CA THR A 11 15.73 -26.91 -2.62
C THR A 11 14.38 -26.39 -2.10
N GLY A 12 14.07 -25.11 -2.36
CA GLY A 12 12.74 -24.57 -2.09
C GLY A 12 12.64 -23.07 -1.80
N THR A 13 13.39 -22.20 -2.48
CA THR A 13 13.03 -20.76 -2.52
C THR A 13 11.78 -20.58 -3.36
N GLY A 14 10.62 -20.89 -2.77
CA GLY A 14 9.33 -20.49 -3.31
C GLY A 14 9.24 -18.97 -3.33
N ASN A 15 8.70 -18.40 -4.40
CA ASN A 15 8.36 -16.98 -4.48
C ASN A 15 7.29 -16.67 -3.43
N GLN A 16 7.70 -16.37 -2.20
CA GLN A 16 6.81 -16.01 -1.10
C GLN A 16 6.67 -14.49 -1.02
N ALA A 17 5.49 -14.05 -0.58
CA ALA A 17 5.33 -12.67 -0.18
C ALA A 17 6.01 -12.48 1.17
N ASN A 18 6.88 -11.48 1.29
CA ASN A 18 7.60 -11.19 2.52
C ASN A 18 7.07 -9.91 3.15
N ILE A 19 6.96 -9.91 4.47
CA ILE A 19 6.69 -8.73 5.29
C ILE A 19 8.04 -8.16 5.72
N LEU A 20 8.30 -6.91 5.36
CA LEU A 20 9.44 -6.16 5.90
C LEU A 20 8.91 -5.15 6.92
N SER A 21 9.38 -5.25 8.16
CA SER A 21 9.16 -4.26 9.22
C SER A 21 10.46 -3.51 9.52
N GLY A 22 10.41 -2.18 9.46
CA GLY A 22 11.51 -1.32 9.90
C GLY A 22 10.98 -0.24 10.84
N ALA A 23 11.47 -0.23 12.07
CA ALA A 23 11.47 0.95 12.91
C ALA A 23 12.86 1.60 12.80
N HIS A 24 12.89 2.92 12.77
CA HIS A 24 14.04 3.82 12.55
C HIS A 24 14.30 4.18 11.07
N ASP A 25 13.87 5.39 10.73
CA ASP A 25 14.24 6.21 9.57
C ASP A 25 13.94 5.68 8.16
N LEU A 26 12.65 5.64 7.78
CA LEU A 26 12.28 5.98 6.41
C LEU A 26 12.30 7.51 6.25
N ASN A 27 13.50 8.07 6.15
CA ASN A 27 13.68 9.46 5.77
C ASN A 27 13.49 9.54 4.24
N ILE A 28 12.27 9.87 3.79
CA ILE A 28 11.93 10.06 2.37
C ILE A 28 12.52 11.41 1.90
N MET A 29 13.85 11.57 1.97
CA MET A 29 14.59 12.74 1.47
C MET A 29 16.09 12.44 1.23
N GLY A 30 16.45 11.35 0.53
CA GLY A 30 17.86 11.25 0.10
C GLY A 30 18.40 9.97 -0.52
N SER A 31 17.65 8.88 -0.63
CA SER A 31 18.20 7.65 -1.23
C SER A 31 18.12 7.66 -2.75
N THR A 32 19.26 7.90 -3.41
CA THR A 32 19.45 7.65 -4.84
C THR A 32 19.31 6.16 -5.14
N PHE A 33 18.20 5.74 -5.72
CA PHE A 33 18.05 4.40 -6.31
C PHE A 33 18.40 4.45 -7.80
N THR A 34 19.50 3.80 -8.18
CA THR A 34 19.83 3.50 -9.57
C THR A 34 19.16 2.18 -9.96
N THR A 35 18.41 2.14 -11.05
CA THR A 35 18.01 0.87 -11.69
C THR A 35 18.13 0.98 -13.20
N ILE A 36 18.72 -0.07 -13.79
CA ILE A 36 19.07 -0.26 -15.20
C ILE A 36 17.94 -1.02 -15.92
N GLY A 37 17.54 -0.54 -17.10
CA GLY A 37 16.71 -1.23 -18.12
C GLY A 37 15.19 -1.19 -17.86
N ARG A 38 14.30 -1.01 -18.83
CA ARG A 38 14.34 -1.19 -20.30
C ARG A 38 13.40 -0.13 -20.93
N ASP A 39 13.76 0.40 -22.09
CA ASP A 39 12.92 1.29 -22.88
C ASP A 39 11.59 0.62 -23.26
N ALA A 40 10.48 1.20 -22.82
CA ALA A 40 9.16 0.94 -23.38
C ALA A 40 8.56 2.29 -23.78
N ASN A 41 8.66 2.61 -25.07
CA ASN A 41 8.01 3.75 -25.68
C ASN A 41 6.49 3.57 -25.62
N TYR A 42 5.81 4.36 -24.78
CA TYR A 42 4.37 4.57 -24.88
C TYR A 42 4.12 5.80 -25.76
N THR A 43 3.64 5.57 -26.98
CA THR A 43 3.21 6.62 -27.90
C THR A 43 1.98 7.32 -27.33
N TYR A 44 2.14 8.55 -26.82
CA TYR A 44 1.01 9.42 -26.51
C TYR A 44 0.32 9.84 -27.81
N ASN A 45 -0.92 9.39 -28.00
CA ASN A 45 -1.75 9.81 -29.12
C ASN A 45 -2.19 11.27 -28.88
N SER A 46 -1.71 12.18 -29.72
CA SER A 46 -1.81 13.64 -29.56
C SER A 46 -3.18 14.22 -29.96
N TYR A 47 -4.28 13.63 -29.50
CA TYR A 47 -5.62 14.17 -29.70
C TYR A 47 -6.52 13.88 -28.50
N LEU A 48 -6.38 14.68 -27.44
CA LEU A 48 -7.47 14.90 -26.49
C LEU A 48 -7.55 16.41 -26.21
N PRO A 49 -8.76 17.00 -26.22
CA PRO A 49 -8.95 18.39 -25.81
C PRO A 49 -8.52 18.53 -24.35
N GLU A 50 -8.03 19.71 -23.95
CA GLU A 50 -7.66 20.04 -22.56
C GLU A 50 -8.78 19.60 -21.60
N SER A 51 -8.64 18.40 -21.04
CA SER A 51 -9.56 17.88 -20.03
C SER A 51 -9.02 18.38 -18.70
N LYS A 52 -9.89 19.05 -17.94
CA LYS A 52 -9.60 19.38 -16.53
C LYS A 52 -9.07 18.11 -15.86
N PRO A 53 -8.01 18.19 -15.02
CA PRO A 53 -7.52 17.02 -14.30
C PRO A 53 -8.70 16.34 -13.62
N LYS A 54 -8.88 15.05 -13.91
CA LYS A 54 -10.04 14.27 -13.44
C LYS A 54 -10.05 14.31 -11.91
N GLU A 55 -11.06 14.94 -11.34
CA GLU A 55 -11.22 15.01 -9.89
C GLU A 55 -11.56 13.61 -9.37
N ILE A 56 -10.73 13.08 -8.47
CA ILE A 56 -10.91 11.75 -7.90
C ILE A 56 -11.95 11.83 -6.79
N THR A 57 -13.03 11.05 -6.91
CA THR A 57 -14.12 11.01 -5.93
C THR A 57 -13.99 9.84 -4.98
N ALA A 58 -14.71 9.88 -3.85
CA ALA A 58 -14.78 8.74 -2.94
C ALA A 58 -15.37 7.48 -3.64
N ASP A 59 -16.33 7.66 -4.54
CA ASP A 59 -16.93 6.57 -5.32
C ASP A 59 -15.90 5.92 -6.27
N ASP A 60 -15.02 6.72 -6.90
CA ASP A 60 -13.93 6.18 -7.73
C ASP A 60 -13.01 5.28 -6.90
N LEU A 61 -12.69 5.67 -5.66
CA LEU A 61 -11.84 4.88 -4.77
C LEU A 61 -12.53 3.60 -4.30
N LEU A 62 -13.82 3.68 -3.99
CA LEU A 62 -14.63 2.52 -3.57
C LEU A 62 -14.76 1.50 -4.70
N LEU A 63 -14.96 1.94 -5.94
CA LEU A 63 -15.03 1.08 -7.12
C LEU A 63 -13.72 0.35 -7.41
N GLN A 64 -12.58 0.91 -6.98
CA GLN A 64 -11.26 0.32 -7.17
C GLN A 64 -10.80 -0.54 -6.00
N LYS A 65 -11.48 -0.49 -4.85
CA LYS A 65 -11.17 -1.38 -3.73
C LYS A 65 -11.69 -2.79 -4.04
N PRO A 66 -10.81 -3.80 -4.16
CA PRO A 66 -11.26 -5.17 -4.31
C PRO A 66 -11.89 -5.67 -3.01
N LEU A 67 -12.83 -6.61 -3.13
CA LEU A 67 -13.30 -7.39 -1.98
C LEU A 67 -12.20 -8.37 -1.54
N ALA A 68 -12.13 -8.63 -0.24
CA ALA A 68 -11.27 -9.70 0.26
C ALA A 68 -11.74 -11.04 -0.36
N PRO A 69 -10.82 -11.83 -0.95
CA PRO A 69 -11.21 -13.11 -1.53
C PRO A 69 -11.72 -14.08 -0.45
N ASP A 70 -12.89 -14.69 -0.65
CA ASP A 70 -13.44 -15.70 0.27
C ASP A 70 -12.53 -16.93 0.44
N VAL A 71 -11.75 -17.25 -0.61
CA VAL A 71 -10.77 -18.34 -0.59
C VAL A 71 -9.38 -17.77 -0.34
N PHE A 72 -8.92 -17.88 0.90
CA PHE A 72 -7.60 -17.44 1.33
C PHE A 72 -6.90 -18.54 2.15
N MET A 73 -5.97 -19.25 1.51
CA MET A 73 -5.29 -20.42 2.09
C MET A 73 -3.78 -20.27 2.04
N GLY A 74 -3.09 -20.86 3.01
CA GLY A 74 -1.61 -20.96 3.06
C GLY A 74 -0.88 -19.66 3.40
N ARG A 75 -1.60 -18.57 3.67
CA ARG A 75 -1.03 -17.23 3.94
C ARG A 75 -1.49 -16.62 5.26
N SER A 76 -2.21 -17.38 6.10
CA SER A 76 -2.72 -16.90 7.40
C SER A 76 -1.58 -16.45 8.33
N HIS A 77 -0.43 -17.13 8.31
CA HIS A 77 0.75 -16.74 9.09
C HIS A 77 1.25 -15.33 8.78
N LEU A 78 1.18 -14.87 7.51
CA LEU A 78 1.55 -13.51 7.12
C LEU A 78 0.57 -12.49 7.71
N VAL A 79 -0.72 -12.83 7.72
CA VAL A 79 -1.75 -11.98 8.33
C VAL A 79 -1.50 -11.88 9.83
N GLU A 80 -1.29 -13.02 10.51
CA GLU A 80 -1.00 -13.08 11.94
C GLU A 80 0.25 -12.27 12.33
N GLU A 81 1.33 -12.40 11.55
CA GLU A 81 2.57 -11.64 11.76
C GLU A 81 2.35 -10.14 11.60
N ALA A 82 1.67 -9.71 10.53
CA ALA A 82 1.36 -8.31 10.31
C ALA A 82 0.45 -7.75 11.41
N VAL A 83 -0.56 -8.50 11.83
CA VAL A 83 -1.48 -8.10 12.91
C VAL A 83 -0.72 -7.92 14.20
N LYS A 84 0.15 -8.87 14.55
CA LYS A 84 1.00 -8.78 15.73
C LYS A 84 1.85 -7.51 15.72
N LEU A 85 2.56 -7.23 14.63
CA LEU A 85 3.39 -6.04 14.47
C LEU A 85 2.56 -4.75 14.59
N LEU A 86 1.39 -4.70 13.95
CA LEU A 86 0.47 -3.56 13.99
C LEU A 86 -0.11 -3.35 15.40
N CYS A 87 -0.35 -4.41 16.15
CA CYS A 87 -0.88 -4.34 17.52
C CYS A 87 0.19 -3.93 18.55
N GLU A 88 1.42 -4.40 18.42
CA GLU A 88 2.50 -4.18 19.39
C GLU A 88 3.17 -2.81 19.29
N ALA A 89 3.22 -2.21 18.09
CA ALA A 89 3.87 -0.93 17.86
C ALA A 89 2.88 0.25 17.91
N ASN A 90 3.35 1.40 18.41
CA ASN A 90 2.62 2.68 18.30
C ASN A 90 2.69 3.25 16.86
N GLN A 91 3.78 2.98 16.15
CA GLN A 91 3.98 3.37 14.75
C GLN A 91 4.85 2.32 14.06
N VAL A 92 4.32 1.70 13.00
CA VAL A 92 5.03 0.69 12.22
C VAL A 92 4.66 0.82 10.75
N HIS A 93 5.64 0.62 9.88
CA HIS A 93 5.43 0.49 8.44
C HIS A 93 5.71 -0.94 8.02
N ILE A 94 4.79 -1.51 7.25
CA ILE A 94 4.88 -2.87 6.71
C ILE A 94 4.87 -2.78 5.20
N ALA A 95 5.90 -3.33 4.56
CA ALA A 95 5.90 -3.55 3.12
C ALA A 95 5.58 -5.02 2.83
N ILE A 96 4.54 -5.26 2.02
CA ILE A 96 4.20 -6.58 1.49
C ILE A 96 4.80 -6.65 0.08
N LEU A 97 5.89 -7.40 -0.09
CA LEU A 97 6.62 -7.50 -1.35
C LEU A 97 6.45 -8.87 -2.00
N GLY A 98 6.49 -8.92 -3.33
CA GLY A 98 6.36 -10.17 -4.07
C GLY A 98 5.96 -9.95 -5.53
N THR A 99 6.07 -10.99 -6.34
CA THR A 99 5.77 -10.95 -7.77
C THR A 99 4.31 -10.60 -8.07
N GLY A 100 4.01 -10.24 -9.31
CA GLY A 100 2.63 -10.05 -9.77
C GLY A 100 1.78 -11.30 -9.51
N GLY A 101 0.53 -11.12 -9.09
CA GLY A 101 -0.41 -12.21 -8.85
C GLY A 101 -0.17 -13.07 -7.60
N ILE A 102 0.86 -12.80 -6.78
CA ILE A 102 1.15 -13.63 -5.59
C ILE A 102 0.15 -13.45 -4.44
N GLY A 103 -0.78 -12.49 -4.55
CA GLY A 103 -1.82 -12.23 -3.55
C GLY A 103 -1.48 -11.16 -2.51
N LYS A 104 -0.58 -10.21 -2.82
CA LYS A 104 -0.20 -9.11 -1.90
C LYS A 104 -1.42 -8.32 -1.42
N THR A 105 -2.23 -7.85 -2.37
CA THR A 105 -3.48 -7.13 -2.08
C THR A 105 -4.44 -7.98 -1.27
N SER A 106 -4.53 -9.29 -1.55
CA SER A 106 -5.37 -10.20 -0.76
C SER A 106 -4.91 -10.31 0.70
N VAL A 107 -3.60 -10.39 0.94
CA VAL A 107 -3.03 -10.38 2.31
C VAL A 107 -3.36 -9.06 3.00
N ALA A 108 -3.17 -7.92 2.33
CA ALA A 108 -3.48 -6.60 2.89
C ALA A 108 -4.97 -6.45 3.27
N LEU A 109 -5.87 -6.93 2.41
CA LEU A 109 -7.31 -6.94 2.68
C LEU A 109 -7.67 -7.82 3.88
N HIS A 110 -7.07 -9.01 4.00
CA HIS A 110 -7.31 -9.88 5.15
C HIS A 110 -6.81 -9.24 6.45
N ILE A 111 -5.64 -8.61 6.45
CA ILE A 111 -5.13 -7.84 7.61
C ILE A 111 -6.14 -6.74 8.00
N MET A 112 -6.70 -6.02 7.02
CA MET A 112 -7.71 -4.98 7.28
C MET A 112 -8.99 -5.53 7.92
N GLU A 113 -9.36 -6.77 7.62
CA GLU A 113 -10.58 -7.40 8.09
C GLU A 113 -10.45 -8.05 9.47
N GLU A 114 -9.23 -8.26 9.96
CA GLU A 114 -8.96 -8.86 11.26
C GLU A 114 -9.59 -8.07 12.42
N SER A 115 -10.20 -8.82 13.33
CA SER A 115 -10.96 -8.27 14.46
C SER A 115 -10.10 -7.37 15.35
N LEU A 116 -8.89 -7.81 15.70
CA LEU A 116 -7.94 -7.05 16.50
C LEU A 116 -7.52 -5.73 15.84
N ILE A 117 -7.41 -5.71 14.51
CA ILE A 117 -7.09 -4.51 13.74
C ILE A 117 -8.27 -3.55 13.75
N ARG A 118 -9.48 -4.05 13.50
CA ARG A 118 -10.71 -3.24 13.58
C ARG A 118 -10.92 -2.64 14.96
N GLU A 119 -10.60 -3.39 16.02
CA GLU A 119 -10.68 -2.92 17.40
C GLU A 119 -9.60 -1.86 17.70
N LYS A 120 -8.31 -2.16 17.44
CA LYS A 120 -7.20 -1.25 17.70
C LYS A 120 -7.39 0.11 17.02
N PHE A 121 -7.75 0.09 15.73
CA PHE A 121 -7.92 1.33 14.96
C PHE A 121 -9.37 1.86 15.02
N ALA A 122 -10.26 1.25 15.81
CA ALA A 122 -11.68 1.61 15.92
C ALA A 122 -12.35 1.87 14.56
N GLY A 123 -12.09 0.99 13.59
CA GLY A 123 -12.60 1.07 12.23
C GLY A 123 -11.92 2.10 11.30
N ARG A 124 -10.92 2.87 11.77
CA ARG A 124 -10.13 3.83 10.97
C ARG A 124 -9.06 3.11 10.14
N CYS A 125 -9.50 2.16 9.32
CA CYS A 125 -8.68 1.43 8.37
C CYS A 125 -9.06 1.90 6.96
N TYR A 126 -8.12 2.44 6.21
CA TYR A 126 -8.36 3.03 4.89
C TYR A 126 -7.55 2.28 3.85
N PHE A 127 -8.23 1.88 2.77
CA PHE A 127 -7.60 1.26 1.62
C PHE A 127 -7.50 2.28 0.49
N ILE A 128 -6.28 2.51 -0.01
CA ILE A 128 -5.95 3.52 -1.00
C ILE A 128 -5.45 2.82 -2.26
N PRO A 129 -6.27 2.73 -3.32
CA PRO A 129 -5.86 2.12 -4.60
C PRO A 129 -4.99 3.11 -5.39
N CYS A 130 -3.67 3.10 -5.16
CA CYS A 130 -2.76 4.07 -5.75
C CYS A 130 -2.61 3.95 -7.28
N GLU A 131 -3.11 2.87 -7.88
CA GLU A 131 -3.11 2.68 -9.34
C GLU A 131 -3.84 3.79 -10.10
N ILE A 132 -4.91 4.36 -9.51
CA ILE A 132 -5.64 5.49 -10.10
C ILE A 132 -5.13 6.86 -9.64
N LEU A 133 -4.13 6.88 -8.75
CA LEU A 133 -3.57 8.10 -8.15
C LEU A 133 -2.21 8.39 -8.81
N ILE A 134 -2.27 8.94 -10.02
CA ILE A 134 -1.12 8.99 -10.94
C ILE A 134 -0.02 10.01 -10.56
N ASP A 135 -0.27 10.90 -9.60
CA ASP A 135 0.72 11.85 -9.08
C ASP A 135 0.50 12.15 -7.58
N ALA A 136 1.42 12.92 -6.99
CA ALA A 136 1.36 13.30 -5.57
C ALA A 136 0.10 14.13 -5.22
N THR A 137 -0.40 14.94 -6.14
CA THR A 137 -1.61 15.76 -5.93
C THR A 137 -2.84 14.85 -5.87
N ASN A 138 -2.96 13.93 -6.82
CA ASN A 138 -4.03 12.93 -6.84
C ASN A 138 -3.95 11.98 -5.64
N LEU A 139 -2.75 11.64 -5.17
CA LEU A 139 -2.58 10.83 -3.97
C LEU A 139 -3.12 11.55 -2.73
N ILE A 140 -2.78 12.83 -2.54
CA ILE A 140 -3.26 13.62 -1.40
C ILE A 140 -4.78 13.80 -1.46
N GLN A 141 -5.32 14.10 -2.65
CA GLN A 141 -6.77 14.19 -2.84
C GLN A 141 -7.46 12.86 -2.57
N GLY A 142 -6.93 11.75 -3.09
CA GLY A 142 -7.45 10.41 -2.86
C GLY A 142 -7.44 10.01 -1.38
N LEU A 143 -6.39 10.36 -0.64
CA LEU A 143 -6.32 10.17 0.81
C LEU A 143 -7.41 10.95 1.55
N VAL A 144 -7.58 12.24 1.24
CA VAL A 144 -8.64 13.08 1.82
C VAL A 144 -10.03 12.48 1.59
N GLN A 145 -10.29 12.03 0.36
CA GLN A 145 -11.56 11.40 -0.02
C GLN A 145 -11.78 10.05 0.66
N ALA A 146 -10.76 9.19 0.70
CA ALA A 146 -10.84 7.88 1.36
C ALA A 146 -11.08 8.00 2.87
N ILE A 147 -10.47 9.00 3.50
CA ILE A 147 -10.65 9.28 4.93
C ILE A 147 -12.03 9.91 5.20
N GLY A 148 -12.63 10.56 4.21
CA GLY A 148 -13.92 11.25 4.32
C GLY A 148 -13.80 12.64 4.95
N VAL A 149 -12.63 13.28 4.88
CA VAL A 149 -12.45 14.65 5.38
C VAL A 149 -13.21 15.61 4.48
N GLN A 150 -14.10 16.40 5.07
CA GLN A 150 -14.93 17.34 4.32
C GLN A 150 -14.08 18.47 3.74
N PRO A 151 -14.26 18.83 2.45
CA PRO A 151 -13.55 19.95 1.87
C PRO A 151 -13.99 21.26 2.53
N ILE A 152 -13.02 22.10 2.89
CA ILE A 152 -13.26 23.43 3.45
C ILE A 152 -12.81 24.46 2.41
N GLN A 153 -13.71 25.38 2.05
CA GLN A 153 -13.37 26.44 1.09
C GLN A 153 -12.14 27.23 1.55
N GLY A 154 -11.20 27.44 0.63
CA GLY A 154 -9.96 28.17 0.89
C GLY A 154 -8.85 27.36 1.59
N ARG A 155 -9.07 26.08 1.89
CA ARG A 155 -8.06 25.18 2.49
C ARG A 155 -7.63 24.12 1.49
N GLY A 156 -6.33 23.85 1.42
CA GLY A 156 -5.78 22.84 0.51
C GLY A 156 -5.98 21.42 1.04
N SER A 157 -6.08 20.43 0.15
CA SER A 157 -6.23 19.01 0.52
C SER A 157 -5.09 18.51 1.43
N TYR A 158 -3.86 18.99 1.20
CA TYR A 158 -2.71 18.66 2.04
C TYR A 158 -2.88 19.15 3.49
N GLU A 159 -3.37 20.38 3.67
CA GLU A 159 -3.60 20.95 5.00
C GLU A 159 -4.70 20.18 5.74
N LEU A 160 -5.80 19.86 5.04
CA LEU A 160 -6.90 19.07 5.60
C LEU A 160 -6.44 17.66 6.02
N LEU A 161 -5.62 17.01 5.20
CA LEU A 161 -5.04 15.71 5.50
C LEU A 161 -4.12 15.79 6.73
N LEU A 162 -3.24 16.78 6.80
CA LEU A 162 -2.33 16.95 7.94
C LEU A 162 -3.09 17.25 9.23
N ASP A 163 -4.08 18.14 9.19
CA ASP A 163 -4.90 18.47 10.35
C ASP A 163 -5.64 17.22 10.85
N TYR A 164 -6.19 16.42 9.93
CA TYR A 164 -6.80 15.14 10.28
C TYR A 164 -5.80 14.18 10.93
N LEU A 165 -4.64 13.92 10.30
CA LEU A 165 -3.65 12.96 10.80
C LEU A 165 -3.02 13.37 12.14
N LYS A 166 -2.93 14.68 12.42
CA LYS A 166 -2.44 15.18 13.72
C LYS A 166 -3.49 15.05 14.83
N GLY A 167 -4.77 15.21 14.48
CA GLY A 167 -5.88 15.15 15.43
C GLY A 167 -6.48 13.76 15.60
N CYS A 168 -6.24 12.85 14.66
CA CYS A 168 -6.81 11.51 14.71
C CYS A 168 -6.09 10.64 15.73
N GLN A 169 -6.86 9.73 16.34
CA GLN A 169 -6.28 8.58 17.02
C GLN A 169 -5.65 7.64 16.00
N GLU A 170 -5.01 6.56 16.47
CA GLU A 170 -4.37 5.57 15.61
C GLU A 170 -5.26 5.15 14.43
N SER A 171 -4.68 5.14 13.23
CA SER A 171 -5.32 4.77 11.97
C SER A 171 -4.40 3.89 11.14
N LEU A 172 -4.99 2.96 10.38
CA LEU A 172 -4.26 2.11 9.44
C LEU A 172 -4.49 2.61 8.00
N LEU A 173 -3.40 2.90 7.29
CA LEU A 173 -3.42 3.24 5.87
C LEU A 173 -2.82 2.08 5.07
N ILE A 174 -3.57 1.54 4.12
CA ILE A 174 -3.10 0.54 3.16
C ILE A 174 -2.94 1.24 1.81
N LEU A 175 -1.71 1.33 1.33
CA LEU A 175 -1.36 1.91 0.03
C LEU A 175 -1.09 0.76 -0.96
N ASP A 176 -2.08 0.43 -1.79
CA ASP A 176 -1.97 -0.66 -2.76
C ASP A 176 -1.48 -0.15 -4.12
N ASN A 177 -0.59 -0.88 -4.77
CA ASN A 177 0.06 -0.47 -6.03
C ASN A 177 0.75 0.92 -5.97
N PHE A 178 1.39 1.24 -4.84
CA PHE A 178 2.07 2.53 -4.61
C PHE A 178 3.19 2.83 -5.63
N GLU A 179 3.69 1.81 -6.33
CA GLU A 179 4.70 2.00 -7.37
C GLU A 179 4.24 2.93 -8.50
N THR A 180 2.93 3.07 -8.72
CA THR A 180 2.35 3.91 -9.78
C THR A 180 2.54 5.40 -9.45
N SER A 181 2.19 5.83 -8.25
CA SER A 181 2.30 7.22 -7.81
C SER A 181 3.74 7.69 -7.62
N TRP A 182 4.67 6.79 -7.27
CA TRP A 182 6.08 7.17 -7.07
C TRP A 182 6.91 7.16 -8.37
N ARG A 183 6.47 6.39 -9.39
CA ARG A 183 7.15 6.34 -10.70
C ARG A 183 6.74 7.46 -11.66
N SER A 184 5.74 8.26 -11.31
CA SER A 184 5.36 9.44 -12.09
C SER A 184 6.46 10.50 -11.98
N ARG A 185 7.48 10.39 -12.83
CA ARG A 185 8.44 11.46 -13.05
C ARG A 185 7.70 12.60 -13.75
N THR A 186 7.34 13.63 -13.01
CA THR A 186 7.20 14.99 -13.55
C THR A 186 8.55 15.50 -14.03
#